data_AF-M5BMG1-F1
#
_entry.id   AF-M5BMG1-F1
#
_cell.length_a   1.000
_cell.length_b   1.000
_cell.length_c   1.000
_cell.angle_alpha   90.00
_cell.angle_beta   90.00
_cell.angle_gamma   90.00
#
_symmetry.space_group_name_H-M   'P 1'
#
loop_
_entity.id
_entity.type
_entity.pdbx_description
1 polymer ?
#
loop_
_entity_poly.entity_id
_entity_poly.type
_entity_poly.pdbx_seq_one_letter_code
_entity_poly.pdbx_strand_id
1 'polypeptide(L)'
;MRALDEQAKEAGIVVLNEIGLDPGIDHLYAVKTIDEVHEKGGKIKKFLSYCGGLPAPEASDNPLGYKFSWSSRGVLLALLNNAKYYEDGEVKSVEGKELMGVAKPYYINPAYAFVAYPNRDSTPFREWYNIPEAETVVRGTLRFQGFPAFIKALVDIGFLDDAKKDYITEGKLTWADLTAKAVAAVSTEESAIVDRIKQLTAFPDASEEARILSGLRWIGLFSSEPVTPRGGNLLDTLCARLEALMAYEEGERDLVMLQHKFFVEWADGKTDIITSTLEAYGERAGYSAMARTVGVPCGIATRLLLDGEPALNKPGVHAPYTKDICEPIRAKLEAEGIGMVERVL
;
A
#
# COMPACT_ATOMS: atom_id res chain seq x y z
N MET A 1 17.42 5.39 8.63
CA MET A 1 17.64 4.88 10.01
C MET A 1 18.90 4.04 10.15
N ARG A 2 19.16 3.04 9.30
CA ARG A 2 20.35 2.16 9.41
C ARG A 2 21.70 2.87 9.58
N ALA A 3 21.91 4.01 8.93
CA ALA A 3 23.15 4.80 9.07
C ALA A 3 23.41 5.35 10.50
N LEU A 4 22.40 5.36 11.37
CA LEU A 4 22.48 5.86 12.74
C LEU A 4 22.63 4.73 13.78
N ASP A 5 22.81 3.47 13.33
CA ASP A 5 22.84 2.29 14.22
C ASP A 5 23.97 2.37 15.26
N GLU A 6 25.20 2.65 14.84
CA GLU A 6 26.34 2.80 15.77
C GLU A 6 26.13 3.94 16.77
N GLN A 7 25.56 5.06 16.33
CA GLN A 7 25.26 6.19 17.22
C GLN A 7 24.17 5.84 18.26
N ALA A 8 23.17 5.05 17.86
CA ALA A 8 22.15 4.55 18.78
C ALA A 8 22.75 3.58 19.81
N LYS A 9 23.67 2.70 19.39
CA LYS A 9 24.42 1.80 20.29
C LYS A 9 25.29 2.57 21.27
N GLU A 10 26.07 3.55 20.79
CA GLU A 10 26.93 4.41 21.61
C GLU A 10 26.12 5.21 22.64
N ALA A 11 24.94 5.71 22.25
CA ALA A 11 24.03 6.41 23.15
C ALA A 11 23.28 5.49 24.13
N GLY A 12 23.39 4.17 23.98
CA GLY A 12 22.69 3.20 24.82
C GLY A 12 21.18 3.20 24.62
N ILE A 13 20.68 3.64 23.46
CA ILE A 13 19.25 3.72 23.15
C ILE A 13 18.81 2.65 22.16
N VAL A 14 17.54 2.24 22.28
CA VAL A 14 16.88 1.32 21.34
C VAL A 14 15.99 2.14 20.42
N VAL A 15 16.13 1.91 19.11
CA VAL A 15 15.26 2.49 18.08
C VAL A 15 14.59 1.36 17.32
N LEU A 16 13.44 0.91 17.81
CA LEU A 16 12.60 -0.10 17.13
C LEU A 16 11.72 0.58 16.07
N ASN A 17 11.81 0.09 14.85
CA ASN A 17 11.06 0.59 13.68
C ASN A 17 10.15 -0.53 13.15
N GLU A 18 9.38 -0.22 12.10
CA GLU A 18 8.69 -1.23 11.29
C GLU A 18 7.74 -2.11 12.12
N ILE A 19 6.98 -1.49 13.03
CA ILE A 19 6.09 -2.18 13.97
C ILE A 19 4.66 -1.63 13.99
N GLY A 20 4.09 -1.45 12.79
CA GLY A 20 2.67 -1.14 12.57
C GLY A 20 1.93 -2.34 11.96
N LEU A 21 1.26 -2.13 10.83
CA LEU A 21 0.61 -3.17 10.03
C LEU A 21 1.54 -3.72 8.95
N ASP A 22 1.93 -2.84 8.02
CA ASP A 22 2.84 -3.10 6.90
C ASP A 22 3.64 -1.80 6.66
N PRO A 23 4.87 -1.69 7.18
CA PRO A 23 5.64 -2.73 7.88
C PRO A 23 5.27 -2.94 9.37
N GLY A 24 5.17 -4.19 9.81
CA GLY A 24 4.88 -4.60 11.19
C GLY A 24 4.32 -6.02 11.31
N ILE A 25 3.00 -6.15 11.46
CA ILE A 25 2.29 -7.46 11.52
C ILE A 25 2.72 -8.37 10.38
N ASP A 26 2.93 -7.82 9.18
CA ASP A 26 3.40 -8.57 8.02
C ASP A 26 4.74 -9.28 8.30
N HIS A 27 5.68 -8.64 8.97
CA HIS A 27 6.95 -9.26 9.38
C HIS A 27 6.73 -10.36 10.42
N LEU A 28 5.90 -10.10 11.44
CA LEU A 28 5.67 -11.05 12.55
C LEU A 28 5.23 -12.43 12.04
N TYR A 29 4.31 -12.45 11.07
CA TYR A 29 3.77 -13.68 10.51
C TYR A 29 4.57 -14.23 9.32
N ALA A 30 5.31 -13.39 8.60
CA ALA A 30 6.27 -13.86 7.61
C ALA A 30 7.39 -14.65 8.30
N VAL A 31 8.03 -14.06 9.31
CA VAL A 31 9.10 -14.69 10.09
C VAL A 31 8.60 -15.96 10.76
N LYS A 32 7.41 -15.95 11.40
CA LYS A 32 6.82 -17.14 12.02
C LYS A 32 6.74 -18.32 11.04
N THR A 33 6.10 -18.11 9.88
CA THR A 33 5.84 -19.21 8.95
C THR A 33 7.13 -19.72 8.30
N ILE A 34 8.04 -18.80 7.96
CA ILE A 34 9.35 -19.15 7.37
C ILE A 34 10.16 -20.02 8.34
N ASP A 35 10.24 -19.59 9.60
CA ASP A 35 10.94 -20.31 10.65
C ASP A 35 10.36 -21.72 10.87
N GLU A 36 9.04 -21.85 10.97
CA GLU A 36 8.36 -23.16 11.10
C GLU A 36 8.57 -24.09 9.90
N VAL A 37 8.68 -23.53 8.69
CA VAL A 37 8.99 -24.30 7.47
C VAL A 37 10.44 -24.79 7.51
N HIS A 38 11.39 -23.92 7.85
CA HIS A 38 12.81 -24.27 7.95
C HIS A 38 13.10 -25.28 9.08
N GLU A 39 12.46 -25.15 10.24
CA GLU A 39 12.56 -26.11 11.35
C GLU A 39 12.12 -27.53 10.94
N LYS A 40 11.19 -27.64 9.98
CA LYS A 40 10.72 -28.91 9.41
C LYS A 40 11.54 -29.37 8.20
N GLY A 41 12.65 -28.69 7.88
CA GLY A 41 13.51 -28.99 6.74
C GLY A 41 12.92 -28.61 5.39
N GLY A 42 11.86 -27.80 5.37
CA GLY A 42 11.28 -27.26 4.14
C GLY A 42 12.03 -26.05 3.61
N LYS A 43 11.70 -25.65 2.39
CA LYS A 43 12.30 -24.53 1.65
C LYS A 43 11.22 -23.59 1.14
N ILE A 44 11.42 -22.29 1.30
CA ILE A 44 10.53 -21.26 0.76
C ILE A 44 10.95 -20.98 -0.68
N LYS A 45 10.28 -21.59 -1.66
CA LYS A 45 10.58 -21.40 -3.09
C LYS A 45 10.05 -20.07 -3.62
N LYS A 46 8.90 -19.63 -3.12
CA LYS A 46 8.29 -18.34 -3.47
C LYS A 46 7.57 -17.74 -2.27
N PHE A 47 7.80 -16.45 -2.04
CA PHE A 47 7.17 -15.65 -1.01
C PHE A 47 6.44 -14.46 -1.65
N LEU A 48 5.14 -14.36 -1.40
CA LEU A 48 4.31 -13.23 -1.78
C LEU A 48 3.66 -12.65 -0.52
N SER A 49 3.69 -11.32 -0.36
CA SER A 49 3.05 -10.61 0.75
C SER A 49 2.33 -9.40 0.19
N TYR A 50 1.01 -9.38 0.29
CA TYR A 50 0.19 -8.29 -0.23
C TYR A 50 -0.73 -7.73 0.84
N CYS A 51 -0.69 -6.41 1.01
CA CYS A 51 -1.46 -5.69 2.03
C CYS A 51 -2.26 -4.53 1.44
N GLY A 52 -3.45 -4.27 1.96
CA GLY A 52 -4.27 -3.12 1.59
C GLY A 52 -5.13 -2.64 2.75
N GLY A 53 -5.03 -1.33 3.03
CA GLY A 53 -6.03 -0.59 3.79
C GLY A 53 -6.99 0.09 2.82
N LEU A 54 -8.25 -0.34 2.83
CA LEU A 54 -9.28 -0.02 1.85
C LEU A 54 -10.58 0.34 2.57
N PRO A 55 -11.55 0.98 1.91
CA PRO A 55 -12.93 0.96 2.40
C PRO A 55 -13.45 -0.47 2.43
N ALA A 56 -14.35 -0.77 3.36
CA ALA A 56 -15.17 -1.98 3.27
C ALA A 56 -15.93 -2.00 1.93
N PRO A 57 -16.23 -3.17 1.34
CA PRO A 57 -16.89 -3.22 0.02
C PRO A 57 -18.20 -2.42 -0.07
N GLU A 58 -18.98 -2.36 1.01
CA GLU A 58 -20.20 -1.56 1.05
C GLU A 58 -19.97 -0.04 1.07
N ALA A 59 -18.74 0.41 1.37
CA ALA A 59 -18.33 1.81 1.46
C ALA A 59 -17.35 2.22 0.33
N SER A 60 -17.16 1.35 -0.68
CA SER A 60 -16.20 1.56 -1.76
C SER A 60 -16.80 2.19 -3.03
N ASP A 61 -18.00 2.77 -2.96
CA ASP A 61 -18.72 3.30 -4.12
C ASP A 61 -18.23 4.71 -4.52
N ASN A 62 -17.00 4.77 -5.02
CA ASN A 62 -16.41 5.97 -5.61
C ASN A 62 -15.46 5.58 -6.77
N PRO A 63 -15.02 6.54 -7.61
CA PRO A 63 -14.21 6.24 -8.80
C PRO A 63 -12.94 5.42 -8.59
N LEU A 64 -12.35 5.50 -7.39
CA LEU A 64 -11.14 4.78 -7.02
C LEU A 64 -11.42 3.50 -6.22
N GLY A 65 -12.63 3.31 -5.70
CA GLY A 65 -12.87 2.31 -4.65
C GLY A 65 -11.95 2.54 -3.45
N TYR A 66 -11.62 3.80 -3.14
CA TYR A 66 -10.64 4.15 -2.11
C TYR A 66 -11.14 5.31 -1.26
N LYS A 67 -10.85 5.26 0.03
CA LYS A 67 -11.09 6.36 0.98
C LYS A 67 -9.84 6.61 1.81
N PHE A 68 -9.55 7.88 2.07
CA PHE A 68 -8.32 8.29 2.74
C PHE A 68 -8.48 8.17 4.27
N SER A 69 -7.76 7.22 4.87
CA SER A 69 -7.60 7.08 6.33
C SER A 69 -6.26 7.61 6.85
N TRP A 70 -5.40 8.07 5.94
CA TRP A 70 -4.08 8.67 6.21
C TRP A 70 -3.72 9.64 5.08
N SER A 71 -2.53 10.22 5.11
CA SER A 71 -2.08 11.26 4.17
C SER A 71 -2.34 10.89 2.70
N SER A 72 -3.24 11.62 2.04
CA SER A 72 -3.58 11.44 0.62
C SER A 72 -2.35 11.62 -0.28
N ARG A 73 -1.51 12.60 0.05
CA ARG A 73 -0.22 12.85 -0.61
C ARG A 73 0.69 11.64 -0.52
N GLY A 74 0.78 11.03 0.66
CA GLY A 74 1.55 9.81 0.87
C GLY A 74 1.02 8.63 0.05
N VAL A 75 -0.32 8.46 -0.04
CA VAL A 75 -0.96 7.44 -0.89
C VAL A 75 -0.57 7.66 -2.35
N LEU A 76 -0.75 8.88 -2.88
CA LEU A 76 -0.53 9.16 -4.30
C LEU A 76 0.95 9.09 -4.69
N LEU A 77 1.86 9.61 -3.85
CA LEU A 77 3.30 9.48 -4.10
C LEU A 77 3.78 8.03 -4.05
N ALA A 78 3.16 7.19 -3.21
CA ALA A 78 3.52 5.78 -3.16
C ALA A 78 3.27 5.06 -4.51
N LEU A 79 2.35 5.58 -5.33
CA LEU A 79 2.02 5.05 -6.65
C LEU A 79 3.06 5.42 -7.72
N LEU A 80 4.00 6.33 -7.40
CA LEU A 80 5.13 6.73 -8.25
C LEU A 80 6.45 6.14 -7.78
N ASN A 81 6.45 5.30 -6.74
CA ASN A 81 7.68 4.64 -6.30
C ASN A 81 8.12 3.61 -7.33
N ASN A 82 9.44 3.53 -7.56
CA ASN A 82 10.00 2.37 -8.24
C ASN A 82 9.77 1.11 -7.41
N ALA A 83 9.56 -0.01 -8.08
CA ALA A 83 9.50 -1.32 -7.45
C ALA A 83 10.65 -2.20 -7.92
N LYS A 84 11.16 -3.05 -7.02
CA LYS A 84 12.21 -4.02 -7.32
C LYS A 84 11.95 -5.30 -6.55
N TYR A 85 12.03 -6.46 -7.19
CA TYR A 85 11.67 -7.73 -6.57
C TYR A 85 12.39 -8.90 -7.25
N TYR A 86 12.36 -10.08 -6.63
CA TYR A 86 12.81 -11.32 -7.27
C TYR A 86 11.64 -12.02 -7.96
N GLU A 87 11.84 -12.46 -9.19
CA GLU A 87 10.92 -13.30 -9.96
C GLU A 87 11.74 -14.34 -10.74
N ASP A 88 11.41 -15.62 -10.54
CA ASP A 88 12.08 -16.76 -11.18
C ASP A 88 13.63 -16.75 -11.06
N GLY A 89 14.13 -16.31 -9.90
CA GLY A 89 15.55 -16.23 -9.58
C GLY A 89 16.24 -14.94 -10.04
N GLU A 90 15.57 -14.10 -10.83
CA GLU A 90 16.10 -12.86 -11.36
C GLU A 90 15.55 -11.64 -10.63
N VAL A 91 16.35 -10.57 -10.59
CA VAL A 91 15.89 -9.27 -10.10
C VAL A 91 15.13 -8.55 -11.21
N LYS A 92 13.87 -8.22 -10.96
CA LYS A 92 13.04 -7.36 -11.82
C LYS A 92 12.92 -5.97 -11.19
N SER A 93 12.83 -4.95 -12.05
CA SER A 93 12.63 -3.55 -11.67
C SER A 93 11.49 -2.96 -12.49
N VAL A 94 10.65 -2.15 -11.86
CA VAL A 94 9.55 -1.42 -12.48
C VAL A 94 9.69 0.06 -12.13
N GLU A 95 9.75 0.91 -13.16
CA GLU A 95 9.77 2.36 -12.96
C GLU A 95 8.40 2.83 -12.44
N GLY A 96 8.40 3.84 -11.57
CA GLY A 96 7.17 4.33 -10.92
C GLY A 96 6.04 4.69 -11.88
N LYS A 97 6.35 5.30 -13.02
CA LYS A 97 5.36 5.64 -14.06
C LYS A 97 4.69 4.40 -14.69
N GLU A 98 5.36 3.25 -14.68
CA GLU A 98 4.86 1.99 -15.24
C GLU A 98 4.21 1.09 -14.17
N LEU A 99 4.30 1.48 -12.89
CA LEU A 99 3.90 0.65 -11.75
C LEU A 99 2.42 0.22 -11.81
N MET A 100 1.54 1.13 -12.20
CA MET A 100 0.11 0.80 -12.33
C MET A 100 -0.18 -0.11 -13.53
N GLY A 101 0.67 -0.07 -14.57
CA GLY A 101 0.54 -0.92 -15.75
C GLY A 101 0.88 -2.39 -15.50
N VAL A 102 1.64 -2.69 -14.45
CA VAL A 102 1.98 -4.08 -14.06
C VAL A 102 1.02 -4.66 -13.02
N ALA A 103 0.00 -3.92 -12.58
CA ALA A 103 -0.97 -4.41 -11.62
C ALA A 103 -1.77 -5.58 -12.21
N LYS A 104 -1.98 -6.64 -11.43
CA LYS A 104 -2.68 -7.86 -11.86
C LYS A 104 -3.78 -8.25 -10.87
N PRO A 105 -4.87 -8.89 -11.33
CA PRO A 105 -5.84 -9.50 -10.41
C PRO A 105 -5.16 -10.41 -9.39
N TYR A 106 -5.57 -10.32 -8.12
CA TYR A 106 -5.02 -11.12 -7.04
C TYR A 106 -6.13 -11.78 -6.23
N TYR A 107 -6.24 -13.11 -6.36
CA TYR A 107 -7.27 -13.87 -5.70
C TYR A 107 -6.92 -14.20 -4.24
N ILE A 108 -7.82 -13.84 -3.33
CA ILE A 108 -7.81 -14.23 -1.90
C ILE A 108 -9.06 -15.05 -1.59
N ASN A 109 -10.24 -14.49 -1.87
CA ASN A 109 -11.53 -15.15 -1.76
C ASN A 109 -12.48 -14.56 -2.83
N PRO A 110 -13.64 -15.20 -3.12
CA PRO A 110 -14.53 -14.74 -4.20
C PRO A 110 -15.32 -13.47 -3.87
N ALA A 111 -15.32 -13.01 -2.62
CA ALA A 111 -16.03 -11.79 -2.20
C ALA A 111 -15.27 -10.51 -2.60
N TYR A 112 -13.99 -10.61 -2.95
CA TYR A 112 -13.15 -9.45 -3.25
C TYR A 112 -12.61 -9.44 -4.68
N ALA A 113 -12.74 -8.29 -5.33
CA ALA A 113 -12.12 -8.02 -6.63
C ALA A 113 -10.81 -7.25 -6.44
N PHE A 114 -9.80 -7.91 -5.87
CA PHE A 114 -8.49 -7.28 -5.65
C PHE A 114 -7.61 -7.30 -6.90
N VAL A 115 -6.84 -6.23 -7.03
CA VAL A 115 -5.66 -6.13 -7.88
C VAL A 115 -4.44 -5.83 -7.01
N ALA A 116 -3.29 -6.31 -7.44
CA ALA A 116 -2.05 -6.20 -6.70
C ALA A 116 -0.92 -5.70 -7.61
N TYR A 117 -0.03 -4.89 -7.03
CA TYR A 117 1.19 -4.42 -7.67
C TYR A 117 2.35 -4.44 -6.66
N PRO A 118 3.61 -4.63 -7.12
CA PRO A 118 4.77 -4.65 -6.23
C PRO A 118 4.97 -3.28 -5.57
N ASN A 119 5.53 -3.27 -4.36
CA ASN A 119 5.71 -2.04 -3.57
C ASN A 119 7.16 -1.90 -3.12
N ARG A 120 7.81 -0.78 -3.49
CA ARG A 120 9.20 -0.46 -3.14
C ARG A 120 10.16 -1.62 -3.49
N ASP A 121 11.23 -1.77 -2.71
CA ASP A 121 12.23 -2.81 -2.92
C ASP A 121 11.98 -4.02 -2.01
N SER A 122 11.60 -5.14 -2.62
CA SER A 122 11.44 -6.45 -1.99
C SER A 122 12.74 -7.26 -1.95
N THR A 123 13.78 -6.87 -2.68
CA THR A 123 15.02 -7.67 -2.80
C THR A 123 15.74 -7.92 -1.47
N PRO A 124 15.79 -6.98 -0.50
CA PRO A 124 16.47 -7.23 0.77
C PRO A 124 15.80 -8.30 1.63
N PHE A 125 14.50 -8.56 1.44
CA PHE A 125 13.75 -9.53 2.26
C PHE A 125 14.20 -10.98 2.04
N ARG A 126 14.91 -11.27 0.94
CA ARG A 126 15.57 -12.57 0.75
C ARG A 126 16.63 -12.83 1.83
N GLU A 127 17.36 -11.78 2.21
CA GLU A 127 18.36 -11.81 3.28
C GLU A 127 17.70 -11.60 4.65
N TRP A 128 16.86 -10.58 4.80
CA TRP A 128 16.28 -10.22 6.11
C TRP A 128 15.38 -11.31 6.70
N TYR A 129 14.67 -12.07 5.87
CA TYR A 129 13.90 -13.22 6.32
C TYR A 129 14.65 -14.55 6.21
N ASN A 130 15.94 -14.51 5.86
CA ASN A 130 16.77 -15.71 5.72
C ASN A 130 16.18 -16.77 4.76
N ILE A 131 15.69 -16.35 3.59
CA ILE A 131 15.15 -17.23 2.54
C ILE A 131 16.00 -17.18 1.26
N PRO A 132 17.32 -17.47 1.32
CA PRO A 132 18.19 -17.43 0.14
C PRO A 132 17.76 -18.43 -0.95
N GLU A 133 16.96 -19.43 -0.64
CA GLU A 133 16.41 -20.43 -1.56
C GLU A 133 15.18 -19.95 -2.36
N ALA A 134 14.61 -18.79 -2.00
CA ALA A 134 13.46 -18.22 -2.68
C ALA A 134 13.85 -17.66 -4.05
N GLU A 135 13.17 -18.14 -5.08
CA GLU A 135 13.31 -17.69 -6.47
C GLU A 135 12.41 -16.48 -6.74
N THR A 136 11.30 -16.35 -6.02
CA THR A 136 10.39 -15.21 -6.13
C THR A 136 10.12 -14.63 -4.75
N VAL A 137 10.32 -13.31 -4.61
CA VAL A 137 10.11 -12.57 -3.35
C VAL A 137 9.46 -11.24 -3.71
N VAL A 138 8.16 -11.11 -3.42
CA VAL A 138 7.38 -9.90 -3.73
C VAL A 138 6.60 -9.45 -2.51
N ARG A 139 6.86 -8.22 -2.06
CA ARG A 139 5.95 -7.45 -1.21
C ARG A 139 5.22 -6.44 -2.08
N GLY A 140 3.93 -6.27 -1.84
CA GLY A 140 3.09 -5.44 -2.70
C GLY A 140 1.84 -4.92 -2.00
N THR A 141 1.11 -4.11 -2.75
CA THR A 141 -0.07 -3.41 -2.26
C THR A 141 -1.32 -3.94 -2.95
N LEU A 142 -2.40 -4.11 -2.18
CA LEU A 142 -3.74 -4.45 -2.68
C LEU A 142 -4.57 -3.18 -2.89
N ARG A 143 -5.35 -3.18 -3.97
CA ARG A 143 -6.41 -2.22 -4.27
C ARG A 143 -7.61 -2.95 -4.86
N PHE A 144 -8.77 -2.30 -4.92
CA PHE A 144 -9.88 -2.83 -5.69
C PHE A 144 -9.66 -2.65 -7.20
N GLN A 145 -10.32 -3.49 -7.99
CA GLN A 145 -10.36 -3.37 -9.45
C GLN A 145 -10.70 -1.95 -9.91
N GLY A 146 -10.15 -1.56 -11.05
CA GLY A 146 -10.33 -0.22 -11.63
C GLY A 146 -9.44 0.87 -11.01
N PHE A 147 -8.91 0.70 -9.81
CA PHE A 147 -7.99 1.66 -9.18
C PHE A 147 -6.74 1.94 -10.02
N PRO A 148 -5.95 0.92 -10.49
CA PRO A 148 -4.70 1.18 -11.19
C PRO A 148 -4.90 1.95 -12.50
N ALA A 149 -5.93 1.61 -13.28
CA ALA A 149 -6.22 2.28 -14.54
C ALA A 149 -6.62 3.76 -14.33
N PHE A 150 -7.38 4.06 -13.27
CA PHE A 150 -7.74 5.43 -12.93
C PHE A 150 -6.51 6.26 -12.50
N ILE A 151 -5.64 5.68 -11.67
CA ILE A 151 -4.39 6.35 -11.26
C ILE A 151 -3.47 6.54 -12.47
N LYS A 152 -3.35 5.54 -13.35
CA LYS A 152 -2.56 5.68 -14.57
C LYS A 152 -3.06 6.86 -15.41
N ALA A 153 -4.37 7.02 -15.57
CA ALA A 153 -4.92 8.19 -16.26
C ALA A 153 -4.49 9.50 -15.59
N LEU A 154 -4.58 9.62 -14.25
CA LEU A 154 -4.11 10.79 -13.50
C LEU A 154 -2.60 11.07 -13.69
N VAL A 155 -1.78 10.02 -13.79
CA VAL A 155 -0.35 10.14 -14.10
C VAL A 155 -0.15 10.67 -15.51
N ASP A 156 -0.81 10.07 -16.50
CA ASP A 156 -0.69 10.42 -17.92
C ASP A 156 -1.14 11.88 -18.19
N ILE A 157 -2.12 12.39 -17.43
CA ILE A 157 -2.60 13.78 -17.52
C ILE A 157 -1.83 14.77 -16.62
N GLY A 158 -0.77 14.32 -15.95
CA GLY A 158 0.16 15.16 -15.18
C GLY A 158 -0.29 15.55 -13.78
N PHE A 159 -1.39 14.99 -13.27
CA PHE A 159 -1.97 15.38 -11.98
C PHE A 159 -1.21 14.83 -10.76
N LEU A 160 -0.28 13.89 -10.96
CA LEU A 160 0.62 13.40 -9.91
C LEU A 160 1.98 14.14 -9.87
N ASP A 161 2.11 15.23 -10.63
CA ASP A 161 3.31 16.07 -10.63
C ASP A 161 3.34 17.03 -9.43
N ASP A 162 4.41 16.97 -8.64
CA ASP A 162 4.65 17.81 -7.45
C ASP A 162 5.52 19.05 -7.75
N ALA A 163 5.95 19.24 -9.00
CA ALA A 163 6.66 20.44 -9.42
C ALA A 163 5.74 21.67 -9.39
N LYS A 164 6.27 22.79 -8.89
CA LYS A 164 5.56 24.08 -8.89
C LYS A 164 5.16 24.49 -10.30
N LYS A 165 3.93 25.02 -10.42
CA LYS A 165 3.38 25.53 -11.68
C LYS A 165 3.05 27.01 -11.55
N ASP A 166 3.63 27.83 -12.41
CA ASP A 166 3.42 29.29 -12.39
C ASP A 166 1.96 29.68 -12.64
N TYR A 167 1.20 28.81 -13.30
CA TYR A 167 -0.22 29.04 -13.57
C TYR A 167 -1.13 28.66 -12.40
N ILE A 168 -0.64 27.99 -11.35
CA ILE A 168 -1.42 27.68 -10.14
C ILE A 168 -1.26 28.85 -9.16
N THR A 169 -2.16 29.83 -9.27
CA THR A 169 -2.18 31.04 -8.45
C THR A 169 -3.53 31.17 -7.73
N GLU A 170 -3.54 31.84 -6.57
CA GLU A 170 -4.75 31.99 -5.75
C GLU A 170 -5.84 32.82 -6.45
N GLY A 171 -7.09 32.36 -6.32
CA GLY A 171 -8.28 33.22 -6.39
C GLY A 171 -9.06 33.31 -7.70
N LYS A 172 -8.67 32.64 -8.80
CA LYS A 172 -9.40 32.76 -10.10
C LYS A 172 -9.44 31.53 -11.02
N LEU A 173 -9.02 30.35 -10.57
CA LEU A 173 -9.06 29.14 -11.42
C LEU A 173 -10.23 28.26 -11.03
N THR A 174 -11.01 27.86 -12.02
CA THR A 174 -11.92 26.71 -11.90
C THR A 174 -11.16 25.40 -12.12
N TRP A 175 -11.75 24.27 -11.74
CA TRP A 175 -11.15 22.97 -12.04
C TRP A 175 -11.01 22.74 -13.55
N ALA A 176 -11.98 23.17 -14.35
CA ALA A 176 -11.88 23.15 -15.81
C ALA A 176 -10.68 23.97 -16.32
N ASP A 177 -10.45 25.18 -15.77
CA ASP A 177 -9.27 26.00 -16.13
C ASP A 177 -7.97 25.28 -15.80
N LEU A 178 -7.87 24.70 -14.60
CA LEU A 178 -6.68 24.00 -14.14
C LEU A 178 -6.40 22.76 -15.00
N THR A 179 -7.42 21.93 -15.23
CA THR A 179 -7.30 20.71 -16.01
C THR A 179 -6.95 21.02 -17.46
N ALA A 180 -7.62 22.00 -18.09
CA ALA A 180 -7.30 22.43 -19.45
C ALA A 180 -5.83 22.87 -19.60
N LYS A 181 -5.29 23.60 -18.61
CA LYS A 181 -3.87 23.98 -18.56
C LYS A 181 -2.96 22.77 -18.37
N ALA A 182 -3.30 21.84 -17.48
CA ALA A 182 -2.51 20.66 -17.18
C ALA A 182 -2.34 19.75 -18.41
N VAL A 183 -3.42 19.53 -19.18
CA VAL A 183 -3.40 18.67 -20.37
C VAL A 183 -3.07 19.41 -21.67
N ALA A 184 -2.95 20.74 -21.62
CA ALA A 184 -2.84 21.62 -22.78
C ALA A 184 -4.03 21.48 -23.76
N ALA A 185 -5.25 21.52 -23.23
CA ALA A 185 -6.47 21.56 -24.03
C ALA A 185 -6.66 22.93 -24.72
N VAL A 186 -7.36 22.93 -25.85
CA VAL A 186 -7.60 24.13 -26.67
C VAL A 186 -8.61 25.11 -26.05
N SER A 187 -9.43 24.64 -25.12
CA SER A 187 -10.39 25.43 -24.35
C SER A 187 -10.70 24.73 -23.02
N THR A 188 -11.52 25.39 -22.19
CA THR A 188 -12.01 24.87 -20.90
C THR A 188 -13.31 24.09 -21.02
N GLU A 189 -13.82 23.92 -22.25
CA GLU A 189 -14.99 23.08 -22.51
C GLU A 189 -14.66 21.62 -22.23
N GLU A 190 -15.58 20.91 -21.58
CA GLU A 190 -15.37 19.52 -21.18
C GLU A 190 -14.98 18.63 -22.38
N SER A 191 -15.61 18.83 -23.54
CA SER A 191 -15.29 18.08 -24.76
C SER A 191 -13.82 18.24 -25.19
N ALA A 192 -13.29 19.47 -25.16
CA ALA A 192 -11.90 19.75 -25.52
C ALA A 192 -10.91 19.14 -24.52
N ILE A 193 -11.25 19.17 -23.22
CA ILE A 193 -10.45 18.55 -22.16
C ILE A 193 -10.45 17.02 -22.35
N VAL A 194 -11.63 16.42 -22.52
CA VAL A 194 -11.81 14.97 -22.70
C VAL A 194 -11.05 14.48 -23.95
N ASP A 195 -11.16 15.18 -25.07
CA ASP A 195 -10.42 14.82 -26.30
C ASP A 195 -8.91 14.80 -26.07
N ARG A 196 -8.40 15.76 -25.29
CA ARG A 196 -6.99 15.82 -24.96
C ARG A 196 -6.57 14.69 -24.02
N ILE A 197 -7.38 14.36 -23.02
CA ILE A 197 -7.14 13.22 -22.12
C ILE A 197 -7.06 11.91 -22.92
N LYS A 198 -7.96 11.69 -23.89
CA LYS A 198 -7.94 10.50 -24.76
C LYS A 198 -6.69 10.38 -25.62
N GLN A 199 -6.06 11.50 -25.98
CA GLN A 199 -4.78 11.48 -26.71
C GLN A 199 -3.58 11.19 -25.80
N LEU A 200 -3.68 11.53 -24.51
CA LEU A 200 -2.59 11.38 -23.54
C LEU A 200 -2.62 10.01 -22.83
N THR A 201 -3.81 9.42 -22.68
CA THR A 201 -4.04 8.23 -21.87
C THR A 201 -4.37 7.03 -22.76
N ALA A 202 -3.67 5.92 -22.54
CA ALA A 202 -4.04 4.64 -23.12
C ALA A 202 -5.05 3.91 -22.23
N PHE A 203 -6.32 3.91 -22.62
CA PHE A 203 -7.37 3.19 -21.91
C PHE A 203 -7.35 1.68 -22.24
N PRO A 204 -7.63 0.79 -21.26
CA PRO A 204 -7.68 -0.65 -21.51
C PRO A 204 -8.72 -1.05 -22.56
N ASP A 205 -9.92 -0.49 -22.46
CA ASP A 205 -11.04 -0.70 -23.37
C ASP A 205 -12.05 0.46 -23.28
N ALA A 206 -13.08 0.45 -24.12
CA ALA A 206 -14.09 1.51 -24.17
C ALA A 206 -14.95 1.61 -22.89
N SER A 207 -15.12 0.52 -22.15
CA SER A 207 -15.85 0.53 -20.88
C SER A 207 -15.03 1.21 -19.79
N GLU A 208 -13.75 0.90 -19.70
CA GLU A 208 -12.81 1.56 -18.79
C GLU A 208 -12.62 3.03 -19.14
N GLU A 209 -12.54 3.39 -20.43
CA GLU A 209 -12.54 4.78 -20.88
C GLU A 209 -13.75 5.54 -20.32
N ALA A 210 -14.96 5.01 -20.53
CA ALA A 210 -16.18 5.64 -20.05
C ALA A 210 -16.21 5.77 -18.51
N ARG A 211 -15.80 4.71 -17.80
CA ARG A 211 -15.75 4.69 -16.33
C ARG A 211 -14.75 5.71 -15.79
N ILE A 212 -13.54 5.78 -16.35
CA ILE A 212 -12.49 6.70 -15.90
C ILE A 212 -12.90 8.14 -16.18
N LEU A 213 -13.39 8.46 -17.39
CA LEU A 213 -13.86 9.81 -17.71
C LEU A 213 -15.04 10.22 -16.81
N SER A 214 -15.96 9.30 -16.50
CA SER A 214 -17.03 9.53 -15.53
C SER A 214 -16.48 9.85 -14.14
N GLY A 215 -15.48 9.11 -13.68
CA GLY A 215 -14.84 9.35 -12.40
C GLY A 215 -14.02 10.64 -12.33
N LEU A 216 -13.33 11.04 -13.41
CA LEU A 216 -12.65 12.34 -13.51
C LEU A 216 -13.66 13.49 -13.42
N ARG A 217 -14.86 13.31 -14.00
CA ARG A 217 -15.98 14.24 -13.84
C ARG A 217 -16.50 14.27 -12.41
N TRP A 218 -16.65 13.10 -11.77
CA TRP A 218 -17.10 12.98 -10.38
C TRP A 218 -16.16 13.68 -9.39
N ILE A 219 -14.83 13.56 -9.58
CA ILE A 219 -13.88 14.31 -8.74
C ILE A 219 -13.84 15.82 -9.07
N GLY A 220 -14.57 16.25 -10.10
CA GLY A 220 -14.78 17.65 -10.44
C GLY A 220 -13.78 18.25 -11.42
N LEU A 221 -12.93 17.47 -12.08
CA LEU A 221 -11.86 18.02 -12.95
C LEU A 221 -12.38 18.85 -14.13
N PHE A 222 -13.65 18.70 -14.50
CA PHE A 222 -14.29 19.42 -15.60
C PHE A 222 -15.26 20.50 -15.12
N SER A 223 -15.34 20.73 -13.80
CA SER A 223 -16.32 21.63 -13.21
C SER A 223 -15.87 23.10 -13.23
N SER A 224 -16.86 24.00 -13.13
CA SER A 224 -16.64 25.43 -12.87
C SER A 224 -16.41 25.75 -11.40
N GLU A 225 -16.28 24.74 -10.53
CA GLU A 225 -16.01 24.96 -9.11
C GLU A 225 -14.62 25.60 -8.93
N PRO A 226 -14.48 26.55 -8.00
CA PRO A 226 -13.18 27.16 -7.72
C PRO A 226 -12.20 26.12 -7.18
N VAL A 227 -10.97 26.19 -7.66
CA VAL A 227 -9.86 25.43 -7.12
C VAL A 227 -9.41 26.07 -5.81
N THR A 228 -9.04 25.25 -4.83
CA THR A 228 -8.25 25.66 -3.66
C THR A 228 -6.81 25.20 -3.89
N PRO A 229 -5.90 26.06 -4.39
CA PRO A 229 -4.53 25.68 -4.64
C PRO A 229 -3.84 25.21 -3.35
N ARG A 230 -3.06 24.14 -3.45
CA ARG A 230 -2.21 23.66 -2.35
C ARG A 230 -0.82 23.36 -2.89
N GLY A 231 0.22 23.76 -2.16
CA GLY A 231 1.62 23.49 -2.52
C GLY A 231 2.14 24.16 -3.81
N GLY A 232 1.28 24.87 -4.56
CA GLY A 232 1.60 25.45 -5.86
C GLY A 232 1.82 24.41 -6.97
N ASN A 233 1.40 23.17 -6.77
CA ASN A 233 1.56 22.06 -7.71
C ASN A 233 0.23 21.29 -7.91
N LEU A 234 0.16 20.47 -8.95
CA LEU A 234 -1.06 19.73 -9.30
C LEU A 234 -1.37 18.63 -8.29
N LEU A 235 -0.36 17.89 -7.84
CA LEU A 235 -0.51 16.79 -6.89
C LEU A 235 -1.18 17.25 -5.59
N ASP A 236 -0.63 18.27 -4.93
CA ASP A 236 -1.14 18.74 -3.65
C ASP A 236 -2.52 19.38 -3.79
N THR A 237 -2.77 20.05 -4.92
CA THR A 237 -4.09 20.62 -5.23
C THR A 237 -5.14 19.52 -5.44
N LEU A 238 -4.79 18.44 -6.14
CA LEU A 238 -5.64 17.26 -6.27
C LEU A 238 -5.85 16.55 -4.93
N CYS A 239 -4.80 16.40 -4.11
CA CYS A 239 -4.90 15.83 -2.77
C CYS A 239 -5.97 16.52 -1.94
N ALA A 240 -6.00 17.86 -1.94
CA ALA A 240 -7.01 18.64 -1.24
C ALA A 240 -8.44 18.31 -1.67
N ARG A 241 -8.65 18.11 -2.97
CA ARG A 241 -9.95 17.74 -3.55
C ARG A 241 -10.36 16.33 -3.15
N LEU A 242 -9.44 15.37 -3.28
CA LEU A 242 -9.70 13.97 -3.00
C LEU A 242 -9.92 13.71 -1.50
N GLU A 243 -9.22 14.42 -0.62
CA GLU A 243 -9.45 14.39 0.82
C GLU A 243 -10.89 14.77 1.18
N ALA A 244 -11.43 15.80 0.54
CA ALA A 244 -12.79 16.25 0.81
C ALA A 244 -13.85 15.27 0.25
N LEU A 245 -13.61 14.71 -0.94
CA LEU A 245 -14.58 13.85 -1.62
C LEU A 245 -14.55 12.39 -1.18
N MET A 246 -13.40 11.89 -0.72
CA MET A 246 -13.17 10.47 -0.43
C MET A 246 -12.76 10.25 1.02
N ALA A 247 -13.29 11.07 1.93
CA ALA A 247 -13.25 10.80 3.35
C ALA A 247 -14.24 9.69 3.74
N TYR A 248 -13.97 9.02 4.85
CA TYR A 248 -14.97 8.15 5.48
C TYR A 248 -16.10 8.99 6.07
N GLU A 249 -17.32 8.57 5.80
CA GLU A 249 -18.55 9.14 6.35
C GLU A 249 -18.98 8.40 7.62
N GLU A 250 -19.94 8.97 8.36
CA GLU A 250 -20.46 8.37 9.57
C GLU A 250 -21.07 6.98 9.30
N GLY A 251 -20.67 6.00 10.09
CA GLY A 251 -21.16 4.63 10.00
C GLY A 251 -20.49 3.75 8.94
N GLU A 252 -19.64 4.32 8.08
CA GLU A 252 -18.81 3.54 7.16
C GLU A 252 -17.66 2.84 7.89
N ARG A 253 -17.11 1.81 7.25
CA ARG A 253 -16.02 0.99 7.80
C ARG A 253 -14.87 0.92 6.82
N ASP A 254 -13.66 0.85 7.35
CA ASP A 254 -12.49 0.43 6.58
C ASP A 254 -12.30 -1.09 6.67
N LEU A 255 -11.39 -1.58 5.84
CA LEU A 255 -10.96 -2.95 5.69
C LEU A 255 -9.44 -2.98 5.62
N VAL A 256 -8.83 -3.82 6.45
CA VAL A 256 -7.45 -4.27 6.28
C VAL A 256 -7.49 -5.68 5.73
N MET A 257 -6.80 -5.87 4.61
CA MET A 257 -6.53 -7.19 4.04
C MET A 257 -5.01 -7.36 3.92
N LEU A 258 -4.46 -8.36 4.60
CA LEU A 258 -3.05 -8.74 4.50
C LEU A 258 -2.99 -10.25 4.27
N GLN A 259 -2.31 -10.68 3.21
CA GLN A 259 -2.08 -12.09 2.96
C GLN A 259 -0.64 -12.37 2.54
N HIS A 260 -0.06 -13.35 3.23
CA HIS A 260 1.15 -14.04 2.78
C HIS A 260 0.78 -15.30 2.02
N LYS A 261 1.55 -15.61 0.96
CA LYS A 261 1.58 -16.91 0.30
C LYS A 261 3.01 -17.42 0.28
N PHE A 262 3.21 -18.60 0.85
CA PHE A 262 4.47 -19.33 0.87
C PHE A 262 4.30 -20.56 -0.01
N PHE A 263 5.13 -20.69 -1.03
CA PHE A 263 5.22 -21.89 -1.84
C PHE A 263 6.38 -22.70 -1.26
N VAL A 264 6.05 -23.80 -0.62
CA VAL A 264 6.98 -24.60 0.16
C VAL A 264 7.33 -25.86 -0.61
N GLU A 265 8.61 -26.20 -0.63
CA GLU A 265 9.11 -27.53 -1.01
C GLU A 265 9.63 -28.22 0.26
N TRP A 266 9.03 -29.34 0.63
CA TRP A 266 9.42 -30.12 1.80
C TRP A 266 10.58 -31.07 1.48
N ALA A 267 11.24 -31.57 2.52
CA ALA A 267 12.40 -32.47 2.39
C ALA A 267 12.09 -33.79 1.64
N ASP A 268 10.84 -34.24 1.64
CA ASP A 268 10.36 -35.41 0.90
C ASP A 268 9.99 -35.11 -0.57
N GLY A 269 10.15 -33.86 -1.01
CA GLY A 269 9.81 -33.37 -2.34
C GLY A 269 8.34 -32.97 -2.51
N LYS A 270 7.48 -33.12 -1.48
CA LYS A 270 6.12 -32.60 -1.52
C LYS A 270 6.15 -31.08 -1.62
N THR A 271 5.21 -30.51 -2.37
CA THR A 271 4.99 -29.07 -2.40
C THR A 271 3.65 -28.71 -1.76
N ASP A 272 3.60 -27.59 -1.04
CA ASP A 272 2.39 -27.02 -0.47
C ASP A 272 2.37 -25.50 -0.72
N ILE A 273 1.17 -24.93 -0.80
CA ILE A 273 0.99 -23.48 -0.73
C ILE A 273 0.35 -23.16 0.61
N ILE A 274 1.12 -22.49 1.47
CA ILE A 274 0.63 -22.01 2.77
C ILE A 274 0.21 -20.56 2.60
N THR A 275 -1.00 -20.24 3.03
CA THR A 275 -1.46 -18.86 3.19
C THR A 275 -1.44 -18.48 4.66
N SER A 276 -1.16 -17.22 4.96
CA SER A 276 -1.43 -16.61 6.27
C SER A 276 -2.20 -15.32 6.00
N THR A 277 -3.41 -15.18 6.55
CA THR A 277 -4.35 -14.10 6.15
C THR A 277 -4.92 -13.35 7.35
N LEU A 278 -4.79 -12.03 7.35
CA LEU A 278 -5.52 -11.11 8.23
C LEU A 278 -6.59 -10.38 7.41
N GLU A 279 -7.83 -10.53 7.84
CA GLU A 279 -8.99 -9.78 7.36
C GLU A 279 -9.62 -9.09 8.56
N ALA A 280 -9.58 -7.76 8.57
CA ALA A 280 -10.11 -6.97 9.68
C ALA A 280 -10.97 -5.82 9.16
N TYR A 281 -12.17 -5.68 9.72
CA TYR A 281 -13.06 -4.55 9.47
C TYR A 281 -12.99 -3.56 10.62
N GLY A 282 -13.09 -2.28 10.30
CA GLY A 282 -13.26 -1.23 11.30
C GLY A 282 -14.58 -1.36 12.05
N GLU A 283 -14.59 -0.88 13.29
CA GLU A 283 -15.80 -0.79 14.08
C GLU A 283 -16.60 0.46 13.69
N ARG A 284 -17.94 0.35 13.56
CA ARG A 284 -18.79 1.49 13.16
C ARG A 284 -18.77 2.64 14.16
N ALA A 285 -18.57 2.35 15.45
CA ALA A 285 -18.54 3.31 16.55
C ALA A 285 -17.29 3.12 17.41
N GLY A 286 -16.15 2.86 16.77
CA GLY A 286 -14.90 2.53 17.45
C GLY A 286 -13.68 2.81 16.58
N TYR A 287 -12.63 2.01 16.75
CA TYR A 287 -11.41 2.17 15.96
C TYR A 287 -11.58 1.58 14.56
N SER A 288 -10.99 2.25 13.57
CA SER A 288 -10.80 1.68 12.23
C SER A 288 -9.86 0.47 12.30
N ALA A 289 -10.00 -0.47 11.37
CA ALA A 289 -9.10 -1.60 11.24
C ALA A 289 -7.66 -1.12 11.10
N MET A 290 -7.42 -0.11 10.26
CA MET A 290 -6.11 0.50 10.06
C MET A 290 -5.54 1.05 11.37
N ALA A 291 -6.31 1.85 12.12
CA ALA A 291 -5.85 2.43 13.38
C ALA A 291 -5.50 1.34 14.41
N ARG A 292 -6.34 0.31 14.52
CA ARG A 292 -6.12 -0.81 15.44
C ARG A 292 -4.89 -1.63 15.04
N THR A 293 -4.75 -2.01 13.77
CA THR A 293 -3.64 -2.84 13.28
C THR A 293 -2.31 -2.10 13.18
N VAL A 294 -2.28 -0.78 13.28
CA VAL A 294 -1.05 0.02 13.37
C VAL A 294 -0.73 0.39 14.82
N GLY A 295 -1.72 0.90 15.55
CA GLY A 295 -1.54 1.43 16.90
C GLY A 295 -1.30 0.34 17.96
N VAL A 296 -2.00 -0.80 17.87
CA VAL A 296 -1.88 -1.87 18.87
C VAL A 296 -0.50 -2.54 18.83
N PRO A 297 0.05 -2.96 17.66
CA PRO A 297 1.42 -3.48 17.61
C PRO A 297 2.47 -2.49 18.14
N CYS A 298 2.32 -1.20 17.79
CA CYS A 298 3.19 -0.14 18.28
C CYS A 298 3.12 0.01 19.81
N GLY A 299 1.91 0.01 20.39
CA GLY A 299 1.70 0.06 21.84
C GLY A 299 2.26 -1.16 22.57
N ILE A 300 2.07 -2.36 22.02
CA ILE A 300 2.62 -3.61 22.56
C ILE A 300 4.15 -3.56 22.57
N ALA A 301 4.77 -3.19 21.46
CA ALA A 301 6.21 -3.13 21.33
C ALA A 301 6.83 -2.07 22.26
N THR A 302 6.15 -0.92 22.40
CA THR A 302 6.53 0.13 23.37
C THR A 302 6.50 -0.40 24.80
N ARG A 303 5.44 -1.14 25.18
CA ARG A 303 5.34 -1.73 26.51
C ARG A 303 6.45 -2.75 26.76
N LEU A 304 6.67 -3.68 25.84
CA LEU A 304 7.73 -4.69 25.96
C LEU A 304 9.11 -4.06 26.11
N LEU A 305 9.39 -2.99 25.36
CA LEU A 305 10.65 -2.23 25.47
C LEU A 305 10.80 -1.61 26.87
N LEU A 306 9.75 -0.98 27.40
CA LEU A 306 9.75 -0.38 28.75
C LEU A 306 9.86 -1.42 29.87
N ASP A 307 9.27 -2.60 29.67
CA ASP A 307 9.32 -3.71 30.61
C ASP A 307 10.67 -4.47 30.56
N GLY A 308 11.55 -4.11 29.61
CA GLY A 308 12.91 -4.65 29.50
C GLY A 308 12.99 -6.01 28.82
N GLU A 309 12.04 -6.35 27.94
CA GLU A 309 12.03 -7.59 27.13
C GLU A 309 13.42 -7.87 26.52
N PRO A 310 14.07 -9.01 26.81
CA PRO A 310 15.45 -9.29 26.41
C PRO A 310 15.76 -9.15 24.92
N ALA A 311 14.80 -9.44 24.04
CA ALA A 311 14.99 -9.28 22.59
C ALA A 311 14.92 -7.81 22.14
N LEU A 312 14.26 -6.94 22.92
CA LEU A 312 13.99 -5.54 22.59
C LEU A 312 14.84 -4.54 23.38
N ASN A 313 15.64 -5.00 24.34
CA ASN A 313 16.42 -4.12 25.22
C ASN A 313 17.87 -3.90 24.78
N LYS A 314 18.25 -4.41 23.59
CA LYS A 314 19.59 -4.26 23.01
C LYS A 314 19.70 -2.89 22.30
N PRO A 315 20.64 -2.01 22.67
CA PRO A 315 20.84 -0.74 21.95
C PRO A 315 21.09 -0.92 20.45
N GLY A 316 20.66 0.06 19.66
CA GLY A 316 20.77 0.03 18.19
C GLY A 316 19.44 0.26 17.46
N VAL A 317 19.49 0.16 16.13
CA VAL A 317 18.36 0.35 15.21
C VAL A 317 17.82 -1.03 14.81
N HIS A 318 16.59 -1.32 15.22
CA HIS A 318 15.97 -2.65 15.06
C HIS A 318 14.69 -2.62 14.22
N ALA A 319 14.36 -3.79 13.69
CA ALA A 319 13.10 -4.11 13.00
C ALA A 319 12.73 -5.58 13.31
N PRO A 320 11.46 -5.97 13.26
CA PRO A 320 11.01 -7.31 13.65
C PRO A 320 11.29 -8.36 12.56
N TYR A 321 12.56 -8.69 12.32
CA TYR A 321 12.97 -9.66 11.29
C TYR A 321 13.44 -11.00 11.85
N THR A 322 13.50 -11.15 13.17
CA THR A 322 14.00 -12.36 13.84
C THR A 322 12.96 -12.91 14.80
N LYS A 323 12.95 -14.24 14.97
CA LYS A 323 12.00 -14.95 15.83
C LYS A 323 11.96 -14.39 17.25
N ASP A 324 13.11 -14.10 17.84
CA ASP A 324 13.24 -13.57 19.21
C ASP A 324 12.55 -12.21 19.39
N ILE A 325 12.58 -11.33 18.38
CA ILE A 325 11.84 -10.07 18.40
C ILE A 325 10.36 -10.29 18.08
N CYS A 326 10.06 -11.09 17.06
CA CYS A 326 8.69 -11.26 16.56
C CYS A 326 7.77 -11.99 17.52
N GLU A 327 8.24 -13.05 18.16
CA GLU A 327 7.43 -13.95 18.97
C GLU A 327 6.77 -13.28 20.20
N PRO A 328 7.48 -12.53 21.07
CA PRO A 328 6.84 -11.87 22.21
C PRO A 328 5.80 -10.82 21.80
N ILE A 329 6.03 -10.12 20.70
CA ILE A 329 5.07 -9.14 20.15
C ILE A 329 3.85 -9.88 19.61
N ARG A 330 4.06 -10.90 18.76
CA ARG A 330 2.98 -11.67 18.13
C ARG A 330 2.08 -12.33 19.17
N ALA A 331 2.65 -12.94 20.21
CA ALA A 331 1.88 -13.58 21.27
C ALA A 331 0.94 -12.60 22.01
N LYS A 332 1.42 -11.38 22.30
CA LYS A 332 0.58 -10.33 22.89
C LYS A 332 -0.47 -9.80 21.90
N LEU A 333 -0.11 -9.67 20.63
CA LEU A 333 -1.02 -9.21 19.58
C LEU A 333 -2.18 -10.19 19.37
N GLU A 334 -1.91 -11.49 19.39
CA GLU A 334 -2.92 -12.55 19.33
C GLU A 334 -3.86 -12.51 20.54
N ALA A 335 -3.35 -12.19 21.72
CA ALA A 335 -4.17 -12.00 22.93
C ALA A 335 -5.11 -10.77 22.83
N GLU A 336 -4.75 -9.76 22.04
CA GLU A 336 -5.61 -8.61 21.68
C GLU A 336 -6.59 -8.94 20.54
N GLY A 337 -6.64 -10.20 20.10
CA GLY A 337 -7.52 -10.68 19.04
C GLY A 337 -7.12 -10.20 17.64
N ILE A 338 -5.83 -9.87 17.44
CA ILE A 338 -5.28 -9.49 16.13
C ILE A 338 -4.27 -10.56 15.72
N GLY A 339 -4.52 -11.21 14.58
CA GLY A 339 -3.62 -12.23 14.07
C GLY A 339 -3.96 -12.68 12.66
N MET A 340 -3.07 -13.49 12.08
CA MET A 340 -3.26 -14.05 10.75
C MET A 340 -3.63 -15.53 10.84
N VAL A 341 -4.61 -15.95 10.04
CA VAL A 341 -5.07 -17.34 9.97
C VAL A 341 -4.31 -18.08 8.89
N GLU A 342 -3.65 -19.16 9.26
CA GLU A 342 -2.88 -20.01 8.34
C GLU A 342 -3.74 -21.13 7.73
N ARG A 343 -3.56 -21.39 6.43
CA ARG A 343 -4.20 -22.50 5.70
C ARG A 343 -3.28 -23.06 4.64
N VAL A 344 -3.30 -24.38 4.45
CA VAL A 344 -2.74 -25.04 3.26
C VAL A 344 -3.81 -25.05 2.17
N LEU A 345 -3.45 -24.65 0.95
CA LEU A 345 -4.34 -24.63 -0.21
C LEU A 345 -4.37 -25.94 -0.99
#